data_AF-A0A926TL29-F1
#
_entry.id   AF-A0A926TL29-F1
#
_cell.length_a   1.000
_cell.length_b   1.000
_cell.length_c   1.000
_cell.angle_alpha   90.00
_cell.angle_beta   90.00
_cell.angle_gamma   90.00
#
_symmetry.space_group_name_H-M   'P 1'
#
loop_
_entity.id
_entity.type
_entity.pdbx_description
1 polymer ?
#
loop_
_entity_poly.entity_id
_entity_poly.type
_entity_poly.pdbx_seq_one_letter_code
_entity_poly.pdbx_strand_id
1 'polypeptide(L)'
;MKLTLDTTQANASQMKRLKTLMALLKKAQAFQNTTVRVVHHYTRQEWERDFTFESLDGSKQCYLRGRGGMIQQGDYMVVQSGSDIIRYQIDEIDYDTHASNGWLALLHPCYQQVADYRFRMQSADLSFTTSV
;
A
#
# COMPACT_ATOMS: atom_id res chain seq x y z
N MET A 1 9.22 41.58 52.96
CA MET A 1 9.46 41.08 51.58
C MET A 1 8.19 40.36 51.13
N LYS A 2 7.37 40.96 50.25
CA LYS A 2 6.12 40.34 49.77
C LYS A 2 6.46 39.52 48.52
N LEU A 3 6.42 38.20 48.62
CA LEU A 3 6.43 37.28 47.48
C LEU A 3 5.06 37.36 46.79
N THR A 4 4.92 38.24 45.82
CA THR A 4 3.84 38.16 44.84
C THR A 4 4.13 36.94 43.96
N LEU A 5 3.51 35.80 44.27
CA LEU A 5 3.49 34.66 43.36
C LEU A 5 2.82 35.13 42.07
N ASP A 6 3.59 35.10 40.99
CA ASP A 6 3.20 35.53 39.65
C ASP A 6 2.25 34.50 39.02
N THR A 7 1.01 34.49 39.53
CA THR A 7 -0.10 33.65 39.08
C THR A 7 -0.40 33.87 37.60
N THR A 8 -0.09 35.04 37.07
CA THR A 8 -0.19 35.38 35.64
C THR A 8 0.77 34.55 34.78
N GLN A 9 2.02 34.43 35.22
CA GLN A 9 3.06 33.68 34.50
C GLN A 9 2.84 32.16 34.58
N ALA A 10 2.31 31.67 35.70
CA ALA A 10 1.90 30.28 35.86
C ALA A 10 0.78 29.90 34.87
N ASN A 11 -0.21 30.77 34.69
CA ASN A 11 -1.33 30.55 33.74
C ASN A 11 -0.87 30.59 32.28
N ALA A 12 0.05 31.48 31.92
CA ALA A 12 0.61 31.55 30.57
C ALA A 12 1.42 30.28 30.21
N SER A 13 2.21 29.78 31.18
CA SER A 13 2.99 28.54 31.03
C SER A 13 2.08 27.31 30.88
N GLN A 14 1.03 27.21 31.69
CA GLN A 14 0.02 26.15 31.59
C GLN A 14 -0.69 26.16 30.25
N MET A 15 -1.09 27.35 29.77
CA MET A 15 -1.74 27.50 28.47
C MET A 15 -0.82 27.12 27.30
N LYS A 16 0.47 27.47 27.39
CA LYS A 16 1.48 27.06 26.40
C LYS A 16 1.64 25.55 26.35
N ARG A 17 1.70 24.88 27.52
CA ARG A 17 1.77 23.40 27.61
C ARG A 17 0.52 22.74 27.02
N LEU A 18 -0.66 23.27 27.32
CA LEU A 18 -1.92 22.74 26.79
C LEU A 18 -1.99 22.83 25.26
N LYS A 19 -1.57 23.96 24.66
CA LYS A 19 -1.48 24.11 23.21
C LYS A 19 -0.52 23.10 22.59
N THR A 20 0.64 22.89 23.20
CA THR A 20 1.61 21.88 22.73
C THR A 20 1.01 20.48 22.81
N LEU A 21 0.33 20.13 23.90
CA LEU A 21 -0.31 18.82 24.07
C LEU A 21 -1.36 18.57 22.98
N MET A 22 -2.22 19.56 22.72
CA MET A 22 -3.24 19.47 21.66
C MET A 22 -2.62 19.30 20.27
N ALA A 23 -1.51 19.99 19.98
CA ALA A 23 -0.80 19.83 18.72
C ALA A 23 -0.18 18.43 18.57
N LEU A 24 0.36 17.86 19.66
CA LEU A 24 0.89 16.50 19.68
C LEU A 24 -0.21 15.45 19.48
N LEU A 25 -1.35 15.62 20.14
CA LEU A 25 -2.50 14.72 19.97
C LEU A 25 -2.99 14.71 18.51
N LYS A 26 -3.08 15.90 17.89
CA LYS A 26 -3.46 16.00 16.47
C LYS A 26 -2.45 15.30 15.54
N LYS A 27 -1.14 15.42 15.83
CA LYS A 27 -0.10 14.72 15.06
C LYS A 27 -0.15 13.20 15.27
N ALA A 28 -0.38 12.74 16.50
CA ALA A 28 -0.52 11.32 16.80
C ALA A 28 -1.75 10.71 16.11
N GLN A 29 -2.87 11.43 16.07
CA GLN A 29 -4.06 11.01 15.33
C GLN A 29 -3.81 10.96 13.82
N ALA A 30 -3.13 11.96 13.25
CA ALA A 30 -2.73 11.95 11.84
C ALA A 30 -1.79 10.79 11.51
N PHE A 31 -0.85 10.46 12.42
CA PHE A 31 0.05 9.34 12.28
C PHE A 31 -0.69 7.99 12.36
N GLN A 32 -1.62 7.83 13.29
CA GLN A 32 -2.48 6.64 13.38
C GLN A 32 -3.35 6.45 12.12
N ASN A 33 -3.79 7.54 11.51
CA ASN A 33 -4.56 7.52 10.26
C ASN A 33 -3.67 7.36 9.02
N THR A 34 -2.34 7.36 9.17
CA THR A 34 -1.41 7.16 8.05
C THR A 34 -1.29 5.67 7.81
N THR A 35 -2.08 5.15 6.88
CA THR A 35 -1.93 3.78 6.39
C THR A 35 -0.73 3.73 5.44
N VAL A 36 0.33 3.02 5.83
CA VAL A 36 1.42 2.67 4.92
C VAL A 36 0.89 1.59 3.98
N ARG A 37 0.65 1.96 2.72
CA ARG A 37 0.21 1.00 1.69
C ARG A 37 1.41 0.25 1.16
N VAL A 38 1.38 -1.07 1.22
CA VAL A 38 2.44 -1.93 0.70
C VAL A 38 2.16 -2.24 -0.76
N VAL A 39 3.23 -2.40 -1.55
CA VAL A 39 3.14 -2.85 -2.95
C VAL A 39 3.64 -4.28 -3.02
N HIS A 40 2.76 -5.20 -3.39
CA HIS A 40 3.07 -6.62 -3.54
C HIS A 40 3.27 -6.94 -5.02
N HIS A 41 4.40 -7.56 -5.36
CA HIS A 41 4.76 -7.90 -6.73
C HIS A 41 4.54 -9.39 -6.97
N TYR A 42 3.72 -9.73 -7.96
CA TYR A 42 3.45 -11.12 -8.35
C TYR A 42 3.73 -11.31 -9.84
N THR A 43 4.49 -12.36 -10.16
CA THR A 43 4.83 -12.72 -11.54
C THR A 43 3.95 -13.85 -12.05
N ARG A 44 3.68 -13.88 -13.36
CA ARG A 44 2.84 -14.93 -13.98
C ARG A 44 3.27 -16.37 -13.67
N GLN A 45 4.56 -16.60 -13.40
CA GLN A 45 5.08 -17.93 -13.06
C GLN A 45 4.62 -18.42 -11.67
N GLU A 46 4.32 -17.48 -10.76
CA GLU A 46 3.72 -17.74 -9.45
C GLU A 46 2.20 -17.88 -9.55
N TRP A 47 1.57 -17.24 -10.54
CA TRP A 47 0.11 -17.29 -10.73
C TRP A 47 -0.40 -18.70 -10.95
N GLU A 48 0.19 -19.45 -11.88
CA GLU A 48 -0.36 -20.75 -12.28
C GLU A 48 -0.32 -21.82 -11.18
N ARG A 49 0.44 -21.60 -10.09
CA ARG A 49 0.49 -22.53 -8.94
C ARG A 49 -0.32 -22.07 -7.75
N ASP A 50 -0.27 -20.77 -7.44
CA ASP A 50 -0.74 -20.26 -6.15
C ASP A 50 -1.89 -19.25 -6.28
N PHE A 51 -2.23 -18.78 -7.49
CA PHE A 51 -3.22 -17.73 -7.68
C PHE A 51 -4.22 -17.94 -8.83
N THR A 52 -5.49 -17.63 -8.59
CA THR A 52 -6.53 -17.65 -9.62
C THR A 52 -7.07 -16.24 -9.79
N PHE A 53 -6.92 -15.67 -10.99
CA PHE A 53 -7.41 -14.35 -11.36
C PHE A 53 -8.66 -14.48 -12.22
N GLU A 54 -9.77 -13.92 -11.75
CA GLU A 54 -11.04 -13.92 -12.48
C GLU A 54 -11.54 -12.48 -12.63
N SER A 55 -11.76 -12.06 -13.88
CA SER A 55 -12.46 -10.81 -14.16
C SER A 55 -13.94 -11.04 -13.90
N LEU A 56 -14.60 -10.15 -13.15
CA LEU A 56 -16.05 -10.15 -13.09
C LEU A 56 -16.59 -9.56 -14.39
N ASP A 57 -17.28 -10.38 -15.17
CA ASP A 57 -17.88 -9.97 -16.45
C ASP A 57 -18.69 -8.68 -16.32
N GLY A 58 -18.38 -7.70 -17.17
CA GLY A 58 -19.06 -6.40 -17.21
C GLY A 58 -18.61 -5.38 -16.16
N SER A 59 -17.75 -5.76 -15.21
CA SER A 59 -17.16 -4.83 -14.24
C SER A 59 -15.66 -4.62 -14.52
N LYS A 60 -15.11 -3.53 -13.99
CA LYS A 60 -13.65 -3.32 -13.99
C LYS A 60 -12.97 -4.10 -12.87
N GLN A 61 -13.71 -4.82 -12.03
CA GLN A 61 -13.19 -5.50 -10.86
C GLN A 61 -12.77 -6.92 -11.18
N CYS A 62 -11.83 -7.42 -10.40
CA CYS A 62 -11.32 -8.77 -10.51
C CYS A 62 -11.12 -9.39 -9.12
N TYR A 63 -11.28 -10.70 -9.04
CA TYR A 63 -10.92 -11.44 -7.85
C TYR A 63 -9.54 -12.08 -8.03
N LEU A 64 -8.80 -12.12 -6.94
CA LEU A 64 -7.59 -12.90 -6.84
C LEU A 64 -7.65 -13.80 -5.62
N ARG A 65 -7.57 -15.10 -5.85
CA ARG A 65 -7.31 -16.06 -4.77
C ARG A 65 -5.82 -16.25 -4.64
N GLY A 66 -5.31 -16.32 -3.42
CA GLY A 66 -3.88 -16.48 -3.16
C GLY A 66 -3.58 -17.22 -1.87
N ARG A 67 -2.29 -17.49 -1.66
CA ARG A 67 -1.75 -18.05 -0.41
C ARG A 67 -0.49 -17.31 0.02
N GLY A 68 -0.30 -17.20 1.33
CA GLY A 68 0.88 -16.58 1.95
C GLY A 68 0.85 -15.05 1.92
N GLY A 69 1.80 -14.44 2.64
CA GLY A 69 1.87 -12.99 2.83
C GLY A 69 0.77 -12.45 3.73
N MET A 70 1.01 -11.26 4.29
CA MET A 70 -0.05 -10.45 4.89
C MET A 70 -0.32 -9.29 3.94
N ILE A 71 -1.44 -9.38 3.22
CA ILE A 71 -1.95 -8.34 2.33
C ILE A 71 -3.15 -7.66 3.01
N GLN A 72 -3.32 -6.36 2.83
CA GLN A 72 -4.39 -5.62 3.49
C GLN A 72 -5.22 -4.81 2.51
N GLN A 73 -6.45 -4.51 2.90
CA GLN A 73 -7.27 -3.54 2.17
C GLN A 73 -6.49 -2.23 1.97
N GLY A 74 -6.50 -1.74 0.73
CA GLY A 74 -5.78 -0.54 0.34
C GLY A 74 -4.32 -0.75 -0.08
N ASP A 75 -3.76 -1.94 0.11
CA ASP A 75 -2.48 -2.30 -0.52
C ASP A 75 -2.60 -2.30 -2.05
N TYR A 76 -1.45 -2.24 -2.71
CA TYR A 76 -1.36 -2.37 -4.15
C TYR A 76 -0.78 -3.72 -4.54
N MET A 77 -1.27 -4.24 -5.65
CA MET A 77 -0.74 -5.44 -6.27
C MET A 77 -0.28 -5.12 -7.68
N VAL A 78 0.95 -5.51 -7.99
CA VAL A 78 1.54 -5.39 -9.33
C VAL A 78 1.60 -6.77 -9.94
N VAL A 79 0.92 -6.89 -11.06
CA VAL A 79 0.62 -8.13 -11.76
C VAL A 79 1.32 -8.03 -13.11
N GLN A 80 2.40 -8.82 -13.28
CA GLN A 80 3.18 -8.86 -14.52
C GLN A 80 2.83 -10.09 -15.38
N SER A 81 2.28 -9.85 -16.58
CA SER A 81 2.06 -10.85 -17.63
C SER A 81 2.96 -10.55 -18.84
N GLY A 82 4.12 -11.21 -18.92
CA GLY A 82 5.10 -10.92 -19.97
C GLY A 82 5.65 -9.50 -19.84
N SER A 83 5.45 -8.67 -20.87
CA SER A 83 5.81 -7.24 -20.86
C SER A 83 4.78 -6.35 -20.20
N ASP A 84 3.56 -6.85 -19.98
CA ASP A 84 2.46 -6.05 -19.46
C ASP A 84 2.50 -6.05 -17.93
N ILE A 85 2.60 -4.85 -17.36
CA ILE A 85 2.57 -4.61 -15.92
C ILE A 85 1.29 -3.86 -15.62
N ILE A 86 0.40 -4.50 -14.88
CA ILE A 86 -0.86 -3.90 -14.44
C ILE A 86 -0.84 -3.76 -12.93
N ARG A 87 -1.28 -2.60 -12.44
CA ARG A 87 -1.41 -2.33 -11.01
C ARG A 87 -2.87 -2.36 -10.61
N TYR A 88 -3.13 -3.05 -9.51
CA TYR A 88 -4.43 -3.14 -8.86
C TYR A 88 -4.33 -2.61 -7.44
N GLN A 89 -5.43 -2.07 -6.92
CA GLN A 89 -5.58 -1.79 -5.49
C GLN A 89 -6.54 -2.81 -4.89
N ILE A 90 -6.26 -3.22 -3.65
CA ILE A 90 -7.11 -4.15 -2.90
C ILE A 90 -8.29 -3.39 -2.33
N ASP A 91 -9.50 -3.71 -2.81
CA ASP A 91 -10.76 -3.17 -2.31
C ASP A 91 -11.22 -3.89 -1.06
N GLU A 92 -11.20 -5.22 -1.09
CA GLU A 92 -11.65 -6.07 0.00
C GLU A 92 -10.76 -7.33 0.06
N ILE A 93 -10.64 -7.89 1.25
CA ILE A 93 -9.89 -9.12 1.46
C ILE A 93 -10.55 -9.99 2.53
N ASP A 94 -10.75 -11.26 2.17
CA ASP A 94 -11.21 -12.31 3.06
C ASP A 94 -10.11 -13.36 3.24
N TYR A 95 -9.72 -13.59 4.49
CA TYR A 95 -8.80 -14.67 4.84
C TYR A 95 -9.58 -15.95 5.10
N ASP A 96 -9.17 -17.04 4.44
CA ASP A 96 -9.74 -18.36 4.66
C ASP A 96 -9.34 -18.84 6.07
N THR A 97 -10.33 -19.04 6.93
CA THR A 97 -10.13 -19.53 8.29
C THR A 97 -9.76 -21.02 8.35
N HIS A 98 -9.98 -21.76 7.26
CA HIS A 98 -9.71 -23.19 7.15
C HIS A 98 -8.34 -23.51 6.53
N ALA A 99 -7.82 -22.65 5.66
CA ALA A 99 -6.49 -22.78 5.09
C ALA A 99 -5.56 -21.76 5.74
N SER A 100 -4.55 -22.21 6.50
CA SER A 100 -3.75 -21.39 7.43
C SER A 100 -3.06 -20.15 6.85
N ASN A 101 -3.11 -19.94 5.53
CA ASN A 101 -2.51 -18.81 4.82
C ASN A 101 -3.29 -18.44 3.54
N GLY A 102 -4.54 -18.90 3.37
CA GLY A 102 -5.32 -18.61 2.17
C GLY A 102 -6.07 -17.29 2.25
N TRP A 103 -6.21 -16.60 1.13
CA TRP A 103 -7.04 -15.40 1.04
C TRP A 103 -7.71 -15.25 -0.33
N LEU A 104 -8.78 -14.49 -0.35
CA LEU A 104 -9.49 -14.02 -1.54
C LEU A 104 -9.56 -12.49 -1.48
N ALA A 105 -9.06 -11.82 -2.51
CA ALA A 105 -9.03 -10.37 -2.60
C ALA A 105 -9.89 -9.89 -3.77
N LEU A 106 -10.68 -8.85 -3.54
CA LEU A 106 -11.34 -8.07 -4.58
C LEU A 106 -10.43 -6.90 -4.96
N LEU A 107 -10.25 -6.70 -6.25
CA LEU A 107 -9.28 -5.79 -6.81
C LEU A 107 -9.94 -4.85 -7.84
N HIS A 108 -9.45 -3.62 -7.92
CA HIS A 108 -9.74 -2.73 -9.05
C HIS A 108 -8.47 -2.21 -9.74
N PRO A 109 -8.49 -2.04 -11.08
CA PRO A 109 -7.38 -1.49 -11.83
C PRO A 109 -7.06 -0.05 -11.43
N CYS A 110 -5.79 0.20 -11.15
CA CYS A 110 -5.26 1.54 -11.06
C CYS A 110 -4.91 2.02 -12.47
N TYR A 111 -5.71 2.93 -13.04
CA TYR A 111 -5.41 3.55 -14.35
C TYR A 111 -4.24 4.55 -14.31
N GLN A 112 -3.57 4.68 -13.17
CA GLN A 112 -2.43 5.58 -13.05
C GLN A 112 -1.22 4.96 -13.74
N GLN A 113 -0.79 5.63 -14.81
CA GLN A 113 0.43 5.33 -15.56
C GLN A 113 1.57 5.03 -14.58
N VAL A 114 2.17 3.85 -14.71
CA VAL A 114 3.36 3.48 -13.96
C VAL A 114 4.49 4.40 -14.44
N ALA A 115 4.63 5.57 -13.84
CA ALA A 115 5.84 6.39 -13.88
C ALA A 115 6.90 5.80 -12.92
N ASP A 116 6.83 4.49 -12.64
CA ASP A 116 7.83 3.80 -11.84
C ASP A 116 8.94 3.32 -12.80
N TYR A 117 9.91 4.20 -13.02
CA TYR A 117 11.06 4.01 -13.90
C TYR A 117 11.95 2.82 -13.51
N ARG A 118 11.69 2.13 -12.39
CA ARG A 118 12.48 0.98 -11.92
C ARG A 118 12.38 -0.25 -12.82
N PHE A 119 11.33 -0.38 -13.63
CA PHE A 119 11.15 -1.55 -14.50
C PHE A 119 11.66 -1.36 -15.94
N ARG A 120 12.12 -0.15 -16.32
CA ARG A 120 12.54 0.13 -17.71
C ARG A 120 14.02 -0.13 -17.99
N MET A 121 14.79 -0.61 -17.03
CA MET A 121 16.22 -0.93 -17.20
C MET A 121 16.48 -2.41 -16.95
N GLN A 122 16.10 -3.29 -17.89
CA GLN A 122 16.76 -4.61 -18.01
C GLN A 122 16.61 -5.31 -19.36
N SER A 123 16.07 -4.65 -20.39
CA SER A 123 15.95 -5.22 -21.74
C SER A 123 16.58 -4.32 -22.81
N ALA A 124 17.81 -3.86 -22.55
CA ALA A 124 18.68 -3.31 -23.57
C ALA A 124 20.02 -4.07 -23.53
N ASP A 125 20.02 -5.31 -24.02
CA ASP A 125 21.20 -5.99 -24.54
C ASP A 125 20.81 -7.28 -25.26
N LEU A 126 20.15 -7.16 -26.41
CA LEU A 126 20.04 -8.21 -27.44
C LEU A 126 19.70 -7.48 -28.75
N SER A 127 20.66 -7.01 -29.52
CA SER A 127 21.41 -7.72 -30.58
C SER A 127 22.09 -6.61 -31.40
N PHE A 128 23.27 -6.77 -31.99
CA PHE A 128 23.45 -7.31 -33.33
C PHE A 128 24.96 -7.54 -33.57
N THR A 129 25.37 -8.78 -33.83
CA THR A 129 26.48 -9.04 -34.76
C THR A 129 26.10 -10.22 -35.63
N THR A 130 25.49 -9.92 -36.77
CA THR A 130 25.63 -10.73 -37.97
C THR A 130 26.43 -9.88 -38.94
N SER A 131 27.62 -10.34 -39.31
CA SER A 131 28.32 -9.87 -40.50
C SER A 131 28.76 -11.10 -41.27
N VAL A 132 28.48 -11.02 -42.57
CA VAL A 132 28.72 -11.97 -43.64
C VAL A 132 30.20 -12.06 -43.94
#